data_AF-A0A8T6EP97-F1
#
_entry.id   AF-A0A8T6EP97-F1
#
_cell.length_a   1.000
_cell.length_b   1.000
_cell.length_c   1.000
_cell.angle_alpha   90.00
_cell.angle_beta   90.00
_cell.angle_gamma   90.00
#
_symmetry.space_group_name_H-M   'P 1'
#
loop_
_entity.id
_entity.type
_entity.pdbx_description
1 polymer ?
#
loop_
_entity_poly.entity_id
_entity_poly.type
_entity_poly.pdbx_seq_one_letter_code
_entity_poly.pdbx_strand_id
1 'polypeptide(L)' 'MCRSIKTLREGAQLAGDEEIEAAALQFVRKVSGFRRPAAHNAEAFDTAVDEVAAATRELLHSLRIGRRARAG' A
#
# COMPACT_ATOMS: atom_id res chain seq x y z
N MET A 1 11.72 -5.21 13.87
CA MET A 1 11.16 -3.85 13.85
C MET A 1 10.34 -3.68 12.58
N CYS A 2 9.01 -3.68 12.68
CA CYS A 2 8.12 -3.49 11.53
C CYS A 2 8.26 -2.04 11.04
N ARG A 3 8.57 -1.83 9.76
CA ARG A 3 8.63 -0.47 9.18
C ARG A 3 7.22 0.12 9.14
N SER A 4 7.11 1.42 9.35
CA SER A 4 5.87 2.17 9.13
C SER A 4 5.42 2.02 7.67
N ILE A 5 4.11 1.87 7.46
CA ILE A 5 3.52 1.84 6.12
C ILE A 5 3.68 3.25 5.50
N LYS A 6 4.19 3.31 4.26
CA LYS A 6 4.44 4.58 3.56
C LYS A 6 3.11 5.24 3.16
N THR A 7 3.02 6.56 3.35
CA THR A 7 1.93 7.36 2.76
C THR A 7 2.12 7.44 1.24
N LEU A 8 1.13 6.98 0.48
CA LEU A 8 1.17 6.91 -1.00
C LEU A 8 0.74 8.19 -1.73
N ARG A 9 0.70 9.31 -1.02
CA ARG A 9 0.36 10.61 -1.57
C ARG A 9 1.36 11.65 -1.09
N GLU A 10 2.02 12.30 -2.04
CA GLU A 10 2.93 13.40 -1.79
C GLU A 10 2.35 14.68 -2.43
N GLY A 11 1.67 15.49 -1.60
CA GLY A 11 0.98 16.68 -2.08
C GLY A 11 -0.19 16.32 -3.01
N ALA A 12 -0.03 16.66 -4.30
CA ALA A 12 -0.99 16.36 -5.37
C ALA A 12 -0.61 15.12 -6.20
N GLN A 13 0.55 14.51 -5.93
CA GLN A 13 1.03 13.34 -6.64
C GLN A 13 0.59 12.05 -5.93
N LEU A 14 0.15 11.08 -6.73
CA LEU A 14 -0.12 9.72 -6.31
C LEU A 14 1.10 8.84 -6.57
N ALA A 15 1.33 7.89 -5.67
CA ALA A 15 2.36 6.89 -5.83
C ALA A 15 2.09 5.96 -7.02
N GLY A 16 3.16 5.43 -7.61
CA GLY A 16 3.07 4.47 -8.71
C GLY A 16 2.73 3.06 -8.25
N ASP A 17 2.53 2.18 -9.22
CA ASP A 17 2.15 0.77 -9.04
C ASP A 17 3.09 -0.01 -8.12
N GLU A 18 4.40 0.13 -8.34
CA GLU A 18 5.44 -0.52 -7.53
C GLU A 18 5.39 -0.08 -6.06
N GLU A 19 5.07 1.19 -5.82
CA GLU A 19 4.95 1.73 -4.47
C GLU A 19 3.67 1.25 -3.78
N ILE A 20 2.58 1.09 -4.54
CA ILE A 20 1.32 0.50 -4.07
C ILE A 20 1.55 -0.95 -3.65
N GLU A 21 2.20 -1.75 -4.49
CA GLU A 21 2.53 -3.15 -4.18
C GLU A 21 3.45 -3.27 -2.95
N ALA A 22 4.48 -2.41 -2.87
CA ALA A 22 5.35 -2.36 -1.71
C ALA A 22 4.61 -1.98 -0.42
N ALA A 23 3.65 -1.06 -0.49
CA ALA A 23 2.82 -0.67 0.64
C ALA A 23 1.83 -1.77 1.05
N ALA A 24 1.20 -2.44 0.09
CA ALA A 24 0.33 -3.59 0.35
C ALA A 24 1.08 -4.71 1.06
N LEU A 25 2.28 -5.06 0.57
CA LEU A 25 3.16 -6.03 1.23
C LEU A 25 3.50 -5.61 2.67
N GLN A 26 3.80 -4.33 2.90
CA GLN A 26 4.08 -3.85 4.26
C GLN A 26 2.86 -3.92 5.18
N PHE A 27 1.66 -3.59 4.66
CA PHE A 27 0.40 -3.70 5.39
C PHE A 27 0.12 -5.13 5.80
N VAL A 28 0.16 -6.08 4.86
CA VAL A 28 -0.11 -7.50 5.14
C VAL A 28 0.90 -8.06 6.14
N ARG A 29 2.20 -7.73 6.02
CA ARG A 29 3.21 -8.09 7.03
C ARG A 29 2.89 -7.52 8.42
N LYS A 30 2.41 -6.28 8.48
CA LYS A 30 2.09 -5.59 9.73
C LYS A 30 0.88 -6.19 10.42
N VAL A 31 -0.18 -6.51 9.67
CA VAL A 31 -1.43 -7.06 10.21
C VAL A 31 -1.28 -8.54 10.56
N SER A 32 -0.66 -9.33 9.70
CA SER A 32 -0.46 -10.77 9.95
C SER A 32 0.60 -11.07 11.02
N GLY A 33 1.53 -10.13 11.28
CA GLY A 33 2.69 -10.37 12.12
C GLY A 33 3.80 -11.20 11.46
N PHE A 34 3.58 -11.70 10.23
CA PHE A 34 4.57 -12.46 9.49
C PHE A 34 5.49 -11.53 8.70
N ARG A 35 6.80 -11.68 8.90
CA ARG A 35 7.79 -11.04 8.02
C ARG A 35 7.99 -11.84 6.73
N ARG A 36 7.90 -13.16 6.85
CA ARG A 36 7.91 -14.13 5.76
C ARG A 36 6.91 -15.23 6.13
N PRO A 37 5.87 -15.48 5.31
CA PRO A 37 4.90 -16.53 5.59
C PRO A 37 5.57 -17.92 5.52
N ALA A 38 5.04 -18.87 6.29
CA ALA A 38 5.37 -20.29 6.10
C ALA A 38 4.72 -20.80 4.81
N ALA A 39 5.24 -21.90 4.24
CA ALA A 39 4.79 -22.42 2.95
C ALA A 39 3.27 -22.65 2.87
N HIS A 40 2.66 -23.15 3.95
CA HIS A 40 1.21 -23.40 4.00
C HIS A 40 0.35 -22.12 4.05
N ASN A 41 0.94 -20.96 4.40
CA ASN A 41 0.27 -19.67 4.42
C ASN A 41 0.68 -18.77 3.23
N ALA A 42 1.56 -19.25 2.34
CA ALA A 42 2.12 -18.42 1.27
C ALA A 42 1.02 -17.94 0.32
N GLU A 43 0.15 -18.85 -0.13
CA GLU A 43 -0.97 -18.51 -1.02
C GLU A 43 -1.90 -17.46 -0.39
N ALA A 44 -2.38 -17.70 0.83
CA ALA A 44 -3.25 -16.74 1.52
C ALA A 44 -2.58 -15.38 1.76
N PHE A 45 -1.27 -15.38 2.03
CA PHE A 45 -0.50 -14.15 2.20
C PHE A 45 -0.36 -13.37 0.89
N ASP A 46 -0.02 -14.06 -0.21
CA ASP A 46 0.18 -13.46 -1.52
C ASP A 46 -1.15 -12.92 -2.07
N THR A 47 -2.24 -13.69 -1.96
CA THR A 47 -3.60 -13.22 -2.31
C THR A 47 -3.99 -11.96 -1.54
N ALA A 48 -3.73 -11.91 -0.24
CA ALA A 48 -4.03 -10.73 0.57
C ALA A 48 -3.21 -9.49 0.13
N VAL A 49 -1.96 -9.68 -0.33
CA VAL A 49 -1.14 -8.59 -0.87
C VAL A 49 -1.76 -8.06 -2.16
N ASP A 50 -2.15 -8.95 -3.08
CA ASP A 50 -2.74 -8.58 -4.36
C ASP A 50 -4.07 -7.82 -4.18
N GLU A 51 -4.94 -8.31 -3.30
CA GLU A 51 -6.23 -7.67 -3.00
C GLU A 51 -6.06 -6.28 -2.39
N VAL A 52 -5.13 -6.12 -1.45
CA VAL A 52 -4.83 -4.82 -0.85
C VAL A 52 -4.22 -3.87 -1.87
N ALA A 53 -3.36 -4.35 -2.75
CA ALA A 53 -2.78 -3.54 -3.83
C ALA A 53 -3.87 -3.06 -4.81
N ALA A 54 -4.79 -3.95 -5.22
CA ALA A 54 -5.90 -3.61 -6.10
C ALA A 54 -6.84 -2.56 -5.46
N ALA A 55 -7.27 -2.78 -4.21
CA ALA A 55 -8.12 -1.85 -3.47
C ALA A 55 -7.44 -0.48 -3.28
N THR A 56 -6.14 -0.48 -3.00
CA THR A 56 -5.36 0.75 -2.87
C THR A 56 -5.30 1.51 -4.19
N ARG A 57 -5.09 0.80 -5.31
CA ARG A 57 -5.04 1.40 -6.64
C ARG A 57 -6.37 2.05 -7.03
N GLU A 58 -7.47 1.35 -6.79
CA GLU A 58 -8.82 1.90 -6.99
C GLU A 58 -9.06 3.15 -6.12
N LEU A 59 -8.69 3.09 -4.84
CA LEU A 59 -8.75 4.24 -3.94
C LEU A 59 -7.99 5.42 -4.53
N LEU A 60 -6.71 5.25 -4.88
CA LEU A 60 -5.88 6.34 -5.40
C LEU A 60 -6.44 6.91 -6.70
N HIS A 61 -6.96 6.08 -7.62
CA HIS A 61 -7.62 6.55 -8.85
C HIS A 61 -8.91 7.36 -8.56
N SER A 62 -9.65 7.00 -7.51
CA SER A 62 -10.89 7.69 -7.14
C SER A 62 -10.65 9.03 -6.41
N LEU A 63 -9.48 9.21 -5.80
CA LEU A 63 -9.18 10.41 -5.01
C LEU A 63 -9.03 11.64 -5.91
N ARG A 64 -9.90 12.63 -5.71
CA ARG A 64 -9.78 13.95 -6.35
C ARG A 64 -8.83 14.83 -5.53
N ILE A 65 -7.55 14.81 -5.86
CA ILE A 65 -6.56 15.58 -5.11
C ILE A 65 -6.49 17.01 -5.65
N GLY A 66 -7.03 17.95 -4.87
CA GLY A 66 -6.91 19.37 -5.14
C GLY A 66 -5.46 19.84 -5.01
N ARG A 67 -5.00 20.67 -5.96
CA ARG A 67 -3.69 21.33 -5.89
C ARG A 67 -3.66 22.13 -4.58
N ARG A 68 -2.80 21.75 -3.62
CA ARG A 68 -2.52 22.60 -2.47
C ARG A 68 -1.92 23.89 -3.03
N ALA A 69 -2.68 24.97 -3.02
CA ALA A 69 -2.14 26.31 -3.25
C ALA A 69 -0.98 26.45 -2.26
N ARG A 70 0.26 26.63 -2.76
CA ARG A 70 1.34 27.04 -1.88
C ARG A 70 0.88 28.33 -1.21
N ALA A 71 0.82 28.33 0.12
CA ALA A 71 0.81 29.57 0.88
C ALA A 71 2.08 30.32 0.47
N GLY A 72 1.88 31.56 0.00
CA GLY A 72 2.95 32.49 -0.34
C GLY A 72 3.75 32.92 0.87
#